data_AF-A0A960V6C8-F1
#
_entry.id   AF-A0A960V6C8-F1
#
_cell.length_a   1.000
_cell.length_b   1.000
_cell.length_c   1.000
_cell.angle_alpha   90.00
_cell.angle_beta   90.00
_cell.angle_gamma   90.00
#
_symmetry.space_group_name_H-M   'P 1'
#
loop_
_entity.id
_entity.type
_entity.pdbx_description
1 polymer ?
#
loop_
_entity_poly.entity_id
_entity_poly.type
_entity_poly.pdbx_seq_one_letter_code
_entity_poly.pdbx_strand_id
1 'polypeptide(L)'
;MKTIFVLILFLFNLFTLSADSRINIPINEVLLYRDRTQITRVGNLEFKPGENKFILDSLPTLLSDDSLRAYSENPVLSITSIITFVEPGTEYKDKKFSSLKKQLDELESKRKQIERKKSNLINEKNVLEEYRKLTGESISKKAAYMSSEEDLKKWKETLNYFQSRSIELGKEIQKSDFELEDLDKLVNELNLKLDKIISSSGKSKRTVEIRVTNSTSKTIKSVFSISYLIGNFFWSPAYNII
;
A
#
# COMPACT_ATOMS: atom_id res chain seq x y z
N MET A 1 -13.33 -40.19 73.37
CA MET A 1 -12.81 -38.93 72.78
C MET A 1 -11.35 -39.15 72.41
N LYS A 2 -10.88 -38.53 71.30
CA LYS A 2 -9.59 -38.68 70.58
C LYS A 2 -9.71 -39.54 69.30
N THR A 3 -10.34 -38.99 68.26
CA THR A 3 -9.75 -38.25 67.13
C THR A 3 -9.05 -39.16 66.12
N ILE A 4 -9.85 -39.58 65.13
CA ILE A 4 -9.47 -40.15 63.84
C ILE A 4 -8.71 -39.08 63.03
N PHE A 5 -7.50 -39.40 62.60
CA PHE A 5 -6.68 -38.56 61.73
C PHE A 5 -6.88 -39.03 60.29
N VAL A 6 -7.81 -38.40 59.58
CA VAL A 6 -8.00 -38.58 58.13
C VAL A 6 -6.90 -37.82 57.42
N LEU A 7 -5.92 -38.54 56.89
CA LEU A 7 -4.89 -38.01 56.00
C LEU A 7 -5.53 -37.77 54.62
N ILE A 8 -6.10 -36.58 54.43
CA ILE A 8 -6.56 -36.10 53.11
C ILE A 8 -5.30 -35.90 52.25
N LEU A 9 -5.11 -36.82 51.31
CA LEU A 9 -4.12 -36.75 50.25
C LEU A 9 -4.56 -35.62 49.30
N PHE A 10 -3.97 -34.44 49.50
CA PHE A 10 -4.17 -33.27 48.66
C PHE A 10 -3.60 -33.58 47.27
N LEU A 11 -4.46 -34.03 46.34
CA LEU A 11 -4.21 -34.03 44.90
C LEU A 11 -4.18 -32.56 44.44
N PHE A 12 -3.08 -31.88 44.76
CA PHE A 12 -2.73 -30.61 44.12
C PHE A 12 -2.36 -30.95 42.68
N ASN A 13 -3.38 -30.93 41.80
CA ASN A 13 -3.14 -30.79 40.38
C ASN A 13 -2.40 -29.46 40.21
N LEU A 14 -1.07 -29.54 40.12
CA LEU A 14 -0.23 -28.46 39.60
C LEU A 14 -0.68 -28.23 38.17
N PHE A 15 -1.69 -27.37 37.99
CA PHE A 15 -1.82 -26.61 36.76
C PHE A 15 -0.53 -25.80 36.65
N THR A 16 0.40 -26.35 35.87
CA THR A 16 1.61 -25.65 35.49
C THR A 16 1.15 -24.49 34.62
N LEU A 17 1.18 -23.30 35.20
CA LEU A 17 0.97 -22.07 34.46
C LEU A 17 2.13 -21.94 33.49
N SER A 18 1.91 -22.31 32.22
CA SER A 18 2.93 -22.24 31.19
C SER A 18 3.40 -20.79 31.05
N ALA A 19 4.67 -20.55 31.37
CA ALA A 19 5.28 -19.23 31.25
C ALA A 19 5.46 -18.87 29.77
N ASP A 20 4.87 -17.74 29.36
CA ASP A 20 5.02 -17.18 28.02
C ASP A 20 6.49 -16.91 27.72
N SER A 21 7.08 -17.70 26.81
CA SER A 21 8.48 -17.55 26.41
C SER A 21 8.57 -16.81 25.08
N ARG A 22 9.04 -15.56 25.11
CA ARG A 22 9.35 -14.82 23.88
C ARG A 22 10.60 -15.40 23.23
N ILE A 23 10.50 -15.71 21.94
CA ILE A 23 11.55 -16.33 21.16
C ILE A 23 11.98 -15.43 20.02
N ASN A 24 13.28 -15.45 19.71
CA ASN A 24 13.84 -14.77 18.55
C ASN A 24 14.52 -15.81 17.66
N ILE A 25 13.86 -16.13 16.54
CA ILE A 25 14.36 -17.10 15.56
C ILE A 25 14.86 -16.35 14.33
N PRO A 26 16.14 -16.52 13.91
CA PRO A 26 16.66 -15.87 12.73
C PRO A 26 16.03 -16.41 11.44
N ILE A 27 16.09 -15.60 10.37
CA ILE A 27 15.73 -16.04 9.02
C ILE A 27 16.85 -16.95 8.51
N ASN A 28 16.47 -18.16 8.10
CA ASN A 28 17.40 -19.15 7.54
C ASN A 28 17.35 -19.16 6.01
N GLU A 29 16.16 -19.03 5.44
CA GLU A 29 15.95 -19.15 3.99
C GLU A 29 14.87 -18.17 3.51
N VAL A 30 15.09 -17.61 2.33
CA VAL A 30 14.12 -16.76 1.62
C VAL A 30 14.01 -17.27 0.19
N LEU A 31 12.82 -17.73 -0.20
CA LEU A 31 12.52 -18.23 -1.53
C LEU A 31 11.59 -17.26 -2.25
N LEU A 32 12.10 -16.66 -3.33
CA LEU A 32 11.38 -15.66 -4.12
C LEU A 32 10.60 -16.32 -5.25
N TYR A 33 9.30 -16.04 -5.32
CA TYR A 33 8.44 -16.36 -6.45
C TYR A 33 8.10 -15.07 -7.21
N ARG A 34 7.35 -15.19 -8.31
CA ARG A 34 6.95 -14.04 -9.14
C ARG A 34 6.01 -13.07 -8.42
N ASP A 35 5.12 -13.59 -7.58
CA ASP A 35 4.03 -12.84 -6.93
C ASP A 35 4.09 -12.89 -5.39
N ARG A 36 4.98 -13.70 -4.82
CA ARG A 36 5.07 -13.97 -3.38
C ARG A 36 6.50 -14.32 -2.96
N THR A 37 6.76 -14.24 -1.67
CA THR A 37 8.03 -14.68 -1.07
C THR A 37 7.74 -15.62 0.08
N GLN A 38 8.41 -16.77 0.12
CA GLN A 38 8.41 -17.65 1.28
C GLN A 38 9.62 -17.36 2.15
N ILE A 39 9.39 -17.20 3.45
CA ILE A 39 10.45 -17.03 4.44
C ILE A 39 10.39 -18.20 5.40
N THR A 40 11.54 -18.83 5.64
CA THR A 40 11.71 -19.88 6.63
C THR A 40 12.65 -19.39 7.72
N ARG A 41 12.20 -19.42 8.97
CA ARG A 41 13.01 -19.12 10.16
C ARG A 41 13.28 -20.41 10.91
N VAL A 42 14.51 -20.60 11.39
CA VAL A 42 14.95 -21.82 12.07
C VAL A 42 15.76 -21.47 13.31
N GLY A 43 15.50 -22.15 14.42
CA GLY A 43 16.20 -21.92 15.68
C GLY A 43 16.13 -23.09 16.64
N ASN A 44 17.06 -23.13 17.59
CA ASN A 44 17.10 -24.15 18.63
C ASN A 44 16.30 -23.67 19.85
N LEU A 45 15.29 -24.44 20.24
CA LEU A 45 14.43 -24.13 21.39
C LEU A 45 14.49 -25.24 22.44
N GLU A 46 14.23 -24.85 23.68
CA GLU A 46 14.06 -25.76 24.81
C GLU A 46 12.58 -25.98 25.10
N PHE A 47 12.16 -27.24 25.12
CA PHE A 47 10.77 -27.67 25.33
C PHE A 47 10.65 -28.38 26.67
N LYS A 48 10.02 -27.74 27.64
CA LYS A 48 9.74 -28.34 28.95
C LYS A 48 8.68 -29.45 28.82
N PRO A 49 8.61 -30.41 29.76
CA PRO A 49 7.53 -31.39 29.81
C PRO A 49 6.15 -30.71 29.79
N GLY A 50 5.21 -31.22 29.00
CA GLY A 50 3.86 -30.65 28.87
C GLY A 50 3.73 -29.56 27.80
N GLU A 51 2.78 -28.64 27.99
CA GLU A 51 2.45 -27.58 27.03
C GLU A 51 3.40 -26.39 27.14
N ASN A 52 4.07 -26.06 26.04
CA ASN A 52 4.96 -24.91 25.91
C ASN A 52 4.28 -23.86 25.03
N LYS A 53 4.28 -22.61 25.50
CA LYS A 53 3.79 -21.46 24.75
C LYS A 53 4.97 -20.57 24.34
N PHE A 54 5.13 -20.39 23.05
CA PHE A 54 6.15 -19.53 22.45
C PHE A 54 5.51 -18.33 21.77
N ILE A 55 6.13 -17.17 21.94
CA ILE A 55 5.70 -15.91 21.32
C ILE A 55 6.80 -15.44 20.38
N LEU A 56 6.53 -15.44 19.07
CA LEU A 56 7.41 -14.91 18.05
C LEU A 56 6.93 -13.51 17.65
N ASP A 57 7.75 -12.51 17.94
CA ASP A 57 7.48 -11.12 17.62
C ASP A 57 8.09 -10.72 16.26
N SER A 58 7.68 -9.55 15.74
CA SER A 58 8.29 -8.92 14.56
C SER A 58 8.14 -9.73 13.27
N LEU A 59 6.97 -10.34 13.06
CA LEU A 59 6.61 -10.84 11.74
C LEU A 59 6.01 -9.70 10.88
N PRO A 60 6.19 -9.75 9.55
CA PRO A 60 5.56 -8.81 8.64
C PRO A 60 4.03 -8.84 8.74
N THR A 61 3.38 -7.68 8.62
CA THR A 61 1.90 -7.59 8.60
C THR A 61 1.29 -8.15 7.32
N LEU A 62 2.02 -8.08 6.20
CA LEU A 62 1.61 -8.64 4.89
C LEU A 62 1.72 -10.18 4.82
N LEU A 63 2.04 -10.84 5.93
CA LEU A 63 2.06 -12.29 6.04
C LEU A 63 0.65 -12.86 5.83
N SER A 64 0.53 -13.92 5.03
CA SER A 64 -0.73 -14.64 4.85
C SER A 64 -0.96 -15.65 5.99
N ASP A 65 -2.05 -15.49 6.73
CA ASP A 65 -2.45 -16.31 7.88
C ASP A 65 -2.43 -17.80 7.55
N ASP A 66 -3.05 -18.15 6.42
CA ASP A 66 -3.23 -19.54 5.97
C ASP A 66 -1.92 -20.22 5.57
N SER A 67 -0.88 -19.42 5.29
CA SER A 67 0.44 -19.90 4.89
C SER A 67 1.35 -20.28 6.06
N LEU A 68 0.99 -19.89 7.28
CA LEU A 68 1.82 -20.09 8.45
C LEU A 68 1.91 -21.58 8.78
N ARG A 69 3.12 -22.11 8.83
CA ARG A 69 3.40 -23.50 9.20
C ARG A 69 4.55 -23.53 10.18
N ALA A 70 4.38 -24.24 11.28
CA ALA A 70 5.46 -24.55 12.21
C ALA A 70 5.85 -26.02 12.05
N TYR A 71 7.11 -26.33 12.31
CA TYR A 71 7.63 -27.68 12.26
C TYR A 71 8.70 -27.88 13.34
N SER A 72 8.81 -29.12 13.82
CA SER A 72 9.82 -29.56 14.77
C SER A 72 10.46 -30.83 14.22
N GLU A 73 11.79 -30.91 14.26
CA GLU A 73 12.52 -32.11 13.82
C GLU A 73 12.34 -33.29 14.77
N ASN A 74 12.00 -33.04 16.04
CA ASN A 74 11.78 -34.09 17.03
C ASN A 74 10.34 -34.61 16.99
N PRO A 75 10.12 -35.91 16.74
CA PRO A 75 8.78 -36.50 16.56
C PRO A 75 7.95 -36.54 17.85
N VAL A 76 8.56 -36.33 19.02
CA VAL A 76 7.86 -36.34 20.31
C VAL A 76 7.28 -34.96 20.66
N LEU A 77 7.55 -33.95 19.83
CA LEU A 77 6.97 -32.62 19.95
C LEU A 77 5.79 -32.50 18.99
N SER A 78 4.61 -32.24 19.54
CA SER A 78 3.39 -32.02 18.76
C SER A 78 3.02 -30.55 18.76
N ILE A 79 2.77 -29.98 17.58
CA ILE A 79 2.33 -28.60 17.44
C ILE A 79 0.82 -28.59 17.57
N THR A 80 0.33 -28.05 18.68
CA THR A 80 -1.08 -28.13 19.08
C THR A 80 -1.88 -26.97 18.51
N SER A 81 -1.29 -25.77 18.46
CA SER A 81 -1.94 -24.60 17.88
C SER A 81 -0.95 -23.54 17.41
N ILE A 82 -1.41 -22.76 16.43
CA ILE A 82 -0.74 -21.53 16.04
C ILE A 82 -1.80 -20.44 15.93
N ILE A 83 -1.63 -19.38 16.70
CA ILE A 83 -2.57 -18.26 16.79
C ILE A 83 -1.79 -16.99 16.48
N THR A 84 -2.35 -16.14 15.66
CA THR A 84 -1.71 -14.88 15.29
C THR A 84 -2.46 -13.71 15.88
N PHE A 85 -1.72 -12.76 16.43
CA PHE A 85 -2.24 -11.52 16.97
C PHE A 85 -1.60 -10.35 16.23
N VAL A 86 -2.44 -9.42 15.79
CA VAL A 86 -2.00 -8.10 15.33
C VAL A 86 -2.24 -7.16 16.49
N GLU A 87 -1.17 -6.64 17.11
CA GLU A 87 -1.33 -5.66 18.18
C GLU A 87 -2.09 -4.43 17.63
N PRO A 88 -3.14 -3.94 18.32
CA PRO A 88 -3.99 -2.85 17.84
C PRO A 88 -3.26 -1.50 17.87
N GLY A 89 -2.41 -1.29 16.87
CA GLY A 89 -1.91 0.00 16.41
C GLY A 89 -2.17 0.23 14.91
N THR A 90 -2.91 -0.69 14.27
CA THR A 90 -3.07 -0.85 12.83
C THR A 90 -4.44 -0.41 12.32
N GLU A 91 -5.53 -0.71 13.01
CA GLU A 91 -6.90 -0.49 12.48
C GLU A 91 -7.25 0.99 12.25
N TYR A 92 -6.81 1.90 13.13
CA TYR A 92 -6.97 3.35 12.95
C TYR A 92 -6.08 3.90 11.83
N LYS A 93 -4.90 3.30 11.64
CA LYS A 93 -3.96 3.68 10.57
C LYS A 93 -4.41 3.18 9.21
N ASP A 94 -5.03 2.00 9.12
CA ASP A 94 -5.58 1.44 7.90
C ASP A 94 -6.80 2.23 7.40
N LYS A 95 -7.69 2.65 8.30
CA LYS A 95 -8.81 3.56 7.94
C LYS A 95 -8.30 4.92 7.46
N LYS A 96 -7.30 5.48 8.14
CA LYS A 96 -6.68 6.77 7.76
C LYS A 96 -5.92 6.66 6.44
N PHE A 97 -5.17 5.57 6.24
CA PHE A 97 -4.46 5.28 5.00
C PHE A 97 -5.42 5.09 3.83
N SER A 98 -6.44 4.26 4.00
CA SER A 98 -7.49 4.03 3.00
C SER A 98 -8.23 5.32 2.65
N SER A 99 -8.57 6.14 3.65
CA SER A 99 -9.18 7.46 3.44
C SER A 99 -8.28 8.41 2.66
N LEU A 100 -7.00 8.52 3.01
CA LEU A 100 -6.03 9.37 2.31
C LEU A 100 -5.76 8.88 0.89
N LYS A 101 -5.68 7.56 0.68
CA LYS A 101 -5.50 6.94 -0.63
C LYS A 101 -6.70 7.21 -1.53
N LYS A 102 -7.92 7.07 -1.01
CA LYS A 102 -9.13 7.41 -1.75
C LYS A 102 -9.16 8.89 -2.14
N GLN A 103 -8.80 9.79 -1.24
CA GLN A 103 -8.69 11.23 -1.55
C GLN A 103 -7.64 11.50 -2.63
N LEU A 104 -6.50 10.82 -2.59
CA LEU A 104 -5.47 10.93 -3.61
C LEU A 104 -6.01 10.47 -4.98
N ASP A 105 -6.67 9.32 -5.05
CA ASP A 105 -7.24 8.78 -6.29
C ASP A 105 -8.33 9.72 -6.86
N GLU A 106 -9.15 10.34 -6.01
CA GLU A 106 -10.14 11.36 -6.40
C GLU A 106 -9.47 12.61 -7.00
N LEU A 107 -8.38 13.10 -6.38
CA LEU A 107 -7.63 14.25 -6.89
C LEU A 107 -6.90 13.93 -8.19
N GLU A 108 -6.31 12.74 -8.32
CA GLU A 108 -5.70 12.30 -9.58
C GLU A 108 -6.72 12.19 -10.72
N SER A 109 -7.92 11.69 -10.42
CA SER A 109 -9.03 11.66 -11.38
C SER A 109 -9.42 13.07 -11.81
N LYS A 110 -9.53 14.01 -10.86
CA LYS A 110 -9.81 15.42 -11.17
C LYS A 110 -8.70 16.07 -11.98
N ARG A 111 -7.43 15.81 -11.67
CA ARG A 111 -6.26 16.26 -12.42
C ARG A 111 -6.34 15.80 -13.88
N LYS A 112 -6.60 14.51 -14.12
CA LYS A 112 -6.77 13.97 -15.48
C LYS A 112 -7.92 14.63 -16.24
N GLN A 113 -9.03 14.95 -15.57
CA GLN A 113 -10.15 15.66 -16.20
C GLN A 113 -9.75 17.07 -16.66
N ILE A 114 -9.02 17.80 -15.83
CA ILE A 114 -8.56 19.16 -16.15
C ILE A 114 -7.48 19.13 -17.24
N GLU A 115 -6.55 18.18 -17.21
CA GLU A 115 -5.55 17.98 -18.27
C GLU A 115 -6.23 17.72 -19.63
N ARG A 116 -7.26 16.86 -19.66
CA ARG A 116 -8.06 16.61 -20.87
C ARG A 116 -8.77 17.88 -21.34
N LYS A 117 -9.40 18.62 -20.43
CA LYS A 117 -10.07 19.89 -20.75
C LYS A 117 -9.07 20.88 -21.35
N LYS A 118 -7.91 21.07 -20.72
CA LYS A 118 -6.84 21.94 -21.20
C LYS A 118 -6.36 21.52 -22.59
N SER A 119 -6.15 20.22 -22.81
CA SER A 119 -5.76 19.70 -24.13
C SER A 119 -6.80 20.03 -25.21
N ASN A 120 -8.09 19.90 -24.89
CA ASN A 120 -9.16 20.25 -25.82
C ASN A 120 -9.17 21.75 -26.13
N LEU A 121 -8.99 22.61 -25.14
CA LEU A 121 -8.90 24.07 -25.33
C LEU A 121 -7.69 24.47 -26.19
N ILE A 122 -6.54 23.81 -26.00
CA ILE A 122 -5.36 24.03 -26.82
C ILE A 122 -5.63 23.62 -28.27
N ASN A 123 -6.27 22.46 -28.48
CA ASN A 123 -6.64 22.01 -29.81
C ASN A 123 -7.63 22.98 -30.49
N GLU A 124 -8.65 23.43 -29.76
CA GLU A 124 -9.61 24.42 -30.27
C GLU A 124 -8.90 25.73 -30.65
N LYS A 125 -7.97 26.20 -29.81
CA LYS A 125 -7.16 27.39 -30.11
C LYS A 125 -6.33 27.20 -31.38
N ASN A 126 -5.69 26.04 -31.57
CA ASN A 126 -4.89 25.77 -32.76
C ASN A 126 -5.75 25.76 -34.02
N VAL A 127 -6.93 25.13 -33.97
CA VAL A 127 -7.90 25.13 -35.07
C VAL A 127 -8.38 26.55 -35.38
N LEU A 128 -8.68 27.34 -34.34
CA LEU A 128 -9.10 28.75 -34.50
C LEU A 128 -8.01 29.59 -35.18
N GLU A 129 -6.74 29.41 -34.79
CA GLU A 129 -5.59 30.08 -35.40
C GLU A 129 -5.41 29.71 -36.87
N GLU A 130 -5.60 28.43 -37.21
CA GLU A 130 -5.57 27.94 -38.60
C GLU A 130 -6.69 28.57 -39.44
N TYR A 131 -7.92 28.58 -38.93
CA TYR A 131 -9.04 29.26 -39.59
C TYR A 131 -8.77 30.75 -39.76
N ARG A 132 -8.24 31.44 -38.73
CA ARG A 132 -7.88 32.86 -38.82
C ARG A 132 -6.89 33.11 -39.95
N LYS A 133 -5.88 32.24 -40.11
CA LYS A 133 -4.89 32.33 -41.19
C LYS A 133 -5.54 32.16 -42.56
N LEU A 134 -6.33 31.10 -42.76
CA LEU A 134 -7.04 30.84 -44.03
C LEU A 134 -8.00 31.98 -44.38
N THR A 135 -8.71 32.53 -43.39
CA THR A 135 -9.54 33.70 -43.56
C THR A 135 -8.72 34.92 -43.98
N GLY A 136 -7.59 35.20 -43.33
CA GLY A 136 -6.68 36.28 -43.72
C GLY A 136 -6.17 36.17 -45.15
N GLU A 137 -5.80 34.97 -45.59
CA GLU A 137 -5.40 34.70 -46.97
C GLU A 137 -6.55 34.92 -47.96
N SER A 138 -7.77 34.49 -47.61
CA SER A 138 -8.97 34.70 -48.41
C SER A 138 -9.33 36.19 -48.57
N ILE A 139 -9.21 36.97 -47.49
CA ILE A 139 -9.37 38.43 -47.51
C ILE A 139 -8.36 39.05 -48.46
N SER A 140 -7.08 38.70 -48.31
CA SER A 140 -6.00 39.24 -49.13
C SER A 140 -6.21 38.97 -50.63
N LYS A 141 -6.63 37.74 -51.00
CA LYS A 141 -6.94 37.37 -52.39
C LYS A 141 -8.15 38.13 -52.96
N LYS A 142 -9.15 38.42 -52.14
CA LYS A 142 -10.40 39.09 -52.58
C LYS A 142 -10.34 40.62 -52.46
N ALA A 143 -9.30 41.17 -51.83
CA ALA A 143 -9.16 42.61 -51.60
C ALA A 143 -9.26 43.46 -52.87
N ALA A 144 -8.79 42.95 -54.01
CA ALA A 144 -8.87 43.65 -55.30
C ALA A 144 -10.29 43.81 -55.87
N TYR A 145 -11.25 43.00 -55.40
CA TYR A 145 -12.65 43.01 -55.83
C TYR A 145 -13.59 43.60 -54.77
N MET A 146 -13.04 44.04 -53.63
CA MET A 146 -13.81 44.62 -52.53
C MET A 146 -14.20 46.07 -52.85
N SER A 147 -15.50 46.32 -52.98
CA SER A 147 -16.03 47.64 -53.33
C SER A 147 -17.15 48.12 -52.41
N SER A 148 -17.70 47.26 -51.54
CA SER A 148 -18.81 47.62 -50.66
C SER A 148 -18.37 47.83 -49.21
N GLU A 149 -18.95 48.84 -48.56
CA GLU A 149 -18.77 49.13 -47.14
C GLU A 149 -19.26 47.97 -46.24
N GLU A 150 -20.25 47.21 -46.73
CA GLU A 150 -20.80 46.04 -46.04
C GLU A 150 -19.80 44.87 -45.97
N ASP A 151 -19.01 44.65 -47.02
CA ASP A 151 -17.96 43.62 -47.04
C ASP A 151 -16.87 43.93 -46.03
N LEU A 152 -16.39 45.18 -45.98
CA LEU A 152 -15.39 45.63 -45.02
C LEU A 152 -15.85 45.45 -43.57
N LYS A 153 -17.13 45.74 -43.30
CA LYS A 153 -17.74 45.54 -41.98
C LYS A 153 -17.75 44.06 -41.57
N LYS A 154 -18.20 43.15 -42.44
CA LYS A 154 -18.24 41.70 -42.18
C LYS A 154 -16.85 41.13 -41.87
N TRP A 155 -15.82 41.58 -42.59
CA TRP A 155 -14.45 41.15 -42.31
C TRP A 155 -13.92 41.67 -40.98
N LYS A 156 -14.18 42.94 -40.65
CA LYS A 156 -13.79 43.51 -39.36
C LYS A 156 -14.47 42.75 -38.20
N GLU A 157 -15.74 42.42 -38.32
CA GLU A 157 -16.47 41.61 -37.34
C GLU A 157 -15.87 40.21 -37.21
N THR A 158 -15.53 39.57 -38.32
CA THR A 158 -14.89 38.24 -38.34
C THR A 158 -13.52 38.25 -37.66
N LEU A 159 -12.67 39.24 -37.95
CA LEU A 159 -11.35 39.37 -37.32
C LEU A 159 -11.47 39.67 -35.83
N ASN A 160 -12.41 40.52 -35.43
CA ASN A 160 -12.70 40.81 -34.03
C ASN A 160 -13.17 39.55 -33.29
N TYR A 161 -13.99 38.70 -33.93
CA TYR A 161 -14.41 37.41 -33.37
C TYR A 161 -13.22 36.48 -33.12
N PHE A 162 -12.32 36.32 -34.09
CA PHE A 162 -11.12 35.50 -33.89
C PHE A 162 -10.26 36.02 -32.74
N GLN A 163 -10.08 37.33 -32.64
CA GLN A 163 -9.30 37.95 -31.56
C GLN A 163 -9.96 37.73 -30.20
N SER A 164 -11.27 38.00 -30.07
CA SER A 164 -11.97 37.85 -28.80
C SER A 164 -12.00 36.40 -28.34
N ARG A 165 -12.28 35.45 -29.24
CA ARG A 165 -12.28 34.02 -28.94
C ARG A 165 -10.90 33.51 -28.58
N SER A 166 -9.84 33.97 -29.25
CA SER A 166 -8.46 33.60 -28.89
C SER A 166 -8.08 34.09 -27.48
N ILE A 167 -8.52 35.28 -27.10
CA ILE A 167 -8.27 35.81 -25.74
C ILE A 167 -9.04 34.99 -24.70
N GLU A 168 -10.29 34.66 -24.98
CA GLU A 168 -11.13 33.82 -24.11
C GLU A 168 -10.51 32.43 -23.89
N LEU A 169 -10.16 31.72 -24.96
CA LEU A 169 -9.48 30.42 -24.88
C LEU A 169 -8.16 30.51 -24.11
N GLY A 170 -7.40 31.59 -24.30
CA GLY A 170 -6.18 31.85 -23.54
C GLY A 170 -6.43 31.96 -22.03
N LYS A 171 -7.49 32.66 -21.62
CA LYS A 171 -7.89 32.78 -20.21
C LYS A 171 -8.36 31.44 -19.64
N GLU A 172 -9.09 30.65 -20.40
CA GLU A 172 -9.55 29.33 -19.96
C GLU A 172 -8.39 28.35 -19.78
N ILE A 173 -7.41 28.35 -20.70
CA ILE A 173 -6.19 27.54 -20.57
C ILE A 173 -5.42 27.96 -19.32
N GLN A 174 -5.20 29.26 -19.12
CA GLN A 174 -4.51 29.78 -17.94
C GLN A 174 -5.24 29.41 -16.64
N LYS A 175 -6.57 29.44 -16.63
CA LYS A 175 -7.36 28.98 -15.47
C LYS A 175 -7.12 27.50 -15.20
N SER A 176 -7.10 26.65 -16.22
CA SER A 176 -6.77 25.24 -16.06
C SER A 176 -5.35 25.02 -15.56
N ASP A 177 -4.38 25.86 -15.94
CA ASP A 177 -3.02 25.80 -15.39
C ASP A 177 -2.97 26.08 -13.89
N PHE A 178 -3.64 27.12 -13.42
CA PHE A 178 -3.72 27.40 -11.98
C PHE A 178 -4.41 26.27 -11.21
N GLU A 179 -5.51 25.72 -11.74
CA GLU A 179 -6.20 24.60 -11.11
C GLU A 179 -5.32 23.34 -11.03
N LEU A 180 -4.47 23.09 -12.03
CA LEU A 180 -3.52 21.98 -12.02
C LEU A 180 -2.40 22.20 -11.00
N GLU A 181 -1.86 23.41 -10.91
CA GLU A 181 -0.81 23.75 -9.93
C GLU A 181 -1.30 23.56 -8.49
N ASP A 182 -2.51 24.01 -8.19
CA ASP A 182 -3.13 23.84 -6.88
C ASP A 182 -3.39 22.35 -6.56
N LEU A 183 -3.82 21.57 -7.56
CA LEU A 183 -3.98 20.13 -7.40
C LEU A 183 -2.66 19.41 -7.16
N ASP A 184 -1.59 19.78 -7.87
CA ASP A 184 -0.27 19.18 -7.69
C ASP A 184 0.28 19.43 -6.28
N LYS A 185 0.04 20.62 -5.71
CA LYS A 185 0.37 20.92 -4.31
C LYS A 185 -0.38 19.98 -3.35
N LEU A 186 -1.68 19.80 -3.53
CA LEU A 186 -2.50 18.92 -2.68
C LEU A 186 -2.10 17.44 -2.80
N VAL A 187 -1.81 16.98 -4.02
CA VAL A 187 -1.33 15.62 -4.30
C VAL A 187 0.01 15.39 -3.61
N ASN A 188 0.94 16.33 -3.71
CA ASN A 188 2.25 16.24 -3.04
C ASN A 188 2.09 16.18 -1.51
N GLU A 189 1.24 17.03 -0.93
CA GLU A 189 0.97 16.98 0.51
C GLU A 189 0.38 15.64 0.97
N LEU A 190 -0.54 15.07 0.19
CA LEU A 190 -1.13 13.76 0.49
C LEU A 190 -0.12 12.63 0.38
N ASN A 191 0.74 12.66 -0.64
CA ASN A 191 1.83 11.69 -0.80
C ASN A 191 2.78 11.74 0.40
N LEU A 192 3.19 12.94 0.85
CA LEU A 192 4.01 13.09 2.05
C LEU A 192 3.32 12.54 3.31
N LYS A 193 2.01 12.74 3.44
CA LYS A 193 1.20 12.17 4.56
C LYS A 193 1.14 10.65 4.48
N LEU A 194 0.97 10.08 3.28
CA LEU A 194 0.97 8.63 3.06
C LEU A 194 2.35 8.03 3.34
N ASP A 195 3.42 8.64 2.86
CA ASP A 195 4.80 8.20 3.11
C ASP A 195 5.14 8.23 4.60
N LYS A 196 4.66 9.24 5.33
CA LYS A 196 4.79 9.28 6.80
C LYS A 196 4.05 8.14 7.49
N ILE A 197 2.88 7.75 6.98
CA ILE A 197 2.13 6.59 7.50
C ILE A 197 2.88 5.29 7.17
N ILE A 198 3.35 5.12 5.93
CA ILE A 198 4.09 3.93 5.47
C ILE A 198 5.44 3.78 6.19
N SER A 199 6.22 4.86 6.31
CA SER A 199 7.49 4.85 7.07
C SER A 199 7.26 4.60 8.56
N SER A 200 6.12 5.04 9.12
CA SER A 200 5.71 4.66 10.48
C SER A 200 5.16 3.24 10.58
N SER A 201 4.72 2.62 9.47
CA SER A 201 4.21 1.24 9.40
C SER A 201 5.31 0.20 9.22
N GLY A 202 6.56 0.61 8.96
CA GLY A 202 7.74 -0.24 9.20
C GLY A 202 7.91 -0.71 10.66
N LYS A 203 7.02 -0.29 11.56
CA LYS A 203 6.92 -0.72 12.97
C LYS A 203 5.65 -1.51 13.29
N SER A 204 4.78 -1.83 12.33
CA SER A 204 3.67 -2.76 12.59
C SER A 204 4.22 -4.18 12.61
N LYS A 205 4.18 -4.79 13.79
CA LYS A 205 4.68 -6.15 14.02
C LYS A 205 3.48 -7.05 14.23
N ARG A 206 3.45 -8.13 13.46
CA ARG A 206 2.58 -9.26 13.75
C ARG A 206 3.27 -10.15 14.77
N THR A 207 2.53 -10.60 15.76
CA THR A 207 3.01 -11.56 16.76
C THR A 207 2.30 -12.89 16.54
N VAL A 208 3.06 -13.97 16.65
CA VAL A 208 2.56 -15.34 16.52
C VAL A 208 2.77 -16.07 17.84
N GLU A 209 1.68 -16.56 18.41
CA GLU A 209 1.68 -17.53 19.50
C GLU A 209 1.69 -18.94 18.93
N ILE A 210 2.62 -19.76 19.39
CA ILE A 210 2.78 -21.15 18.97
C ILE A 210 2.71 -22.01 20.23
N ARG A 211 1.83 -23.01 20.22
CA ARG A 211 1.75 -23.99 21.32
C ARG A 211 2.27 -25.33 20.87
N VAL A 212 3.22 -25.85 21.64
CA VAL A 212 3.90 -27.12 21.38
C VAL A 212 3.83 -27.99 22.63
N THR A 213 3.32 -29.20 22.49
CA THR A 213 3.25 -30.19 23.56
C THR A 213 4.43 -31.15 23.48
N ASN A 214 5.19 -31.25 24.56
CA ASN A 214 6.21 -32.26 24.77
C ASN A 214 5.62 -33.40 25.61
N SER A 215 5.44 -34.58 25.01
CA SER A 215 4.88 -35.76 25.69
C SER A 215 5.87 -36.50 26.60
N THR A 216 7.12 -36.06 26.69
CA THR A 216 8.12 -36.67 27.58
C THR A 216 8.18 -35.99 28.94
N SER A 217 8.69 -36.72 29.94
CA SER A 217 8.98 -36.19 31.28
C SER A 217 10.28 -35.39 31.36
N LYS A 218 11.01 -35.21 30.24
CA LYS A 218 12.30 -34.51 30.20
C LYS A 218 12.23 -33.25 29.33
N THR A 219 13.08 -32.28 29.66
CA THR A 219 13.27 -31.12 28.78
C THR A 219 14.04 -31.53 27.54
N ILE A 220 13.56 -31.17 26.37
CA ILE A 220 14.15 -31.51 25.07
C ILE A 220 14.69 -30.24 24.42
N LYS A 221 15.92 -30.30 23.90
CA LYS A 221 16.46 -29.30 22.96
C LYS A 221 16.24 -29.81 21.55
N SER A 222 15.53 -29.04 20.72
CA SER A 222 15.26 -29.42 19.33
C SER A 222 15.29 -28.20 18.41
N VAL A 223 15.61 -28.46 17.15
CA VAL A 223 15.42 -27.51 16.06
C VAL A 223 13.92 -27.33 15.84
N PHE A 224 13.52 -26.07 15.75
CA PHE A 224 12.18 -25.63 15.44
C PHE A 224 12.21 -24.68 14.24
N SER A 225 11.27 -24.84 13.33
CA SER A 225 11.15 -23.99 12.16
C SER A 225 9.74 -23.44 12.00
N ILE A 226 9.66 -22.25 11.42
CA ILE A 226 8.41 -21.61 11.03
C ILE A 226 8.57 -21.04 9.63
N SER A 227 7.63 -21.37 8.75
CA SER A 227 7.57 -20.88 7.38
C SER A 227 6.30 -20.09 7.14
N TYR A 228 6.40 -19.04 6.34
CA TYR A 228 5.26 -18.20 5.98
C TYR A 228 5.45 -17.51 4.63
N LEU A 229 4.34 -17.17 3.99
CA LEU A 229 4.31 -16.44 2.72
C LEU A 229 3.97 -14.97 2.95
N ILE A 230 4.64 -14.11 2.18
CA ILE A 230 4.34 -12.68 2.05
C ILE A 230 3.90 -12.44 0.60
N GLY A 231 2.73 -11.82 0.42
CA GLY A 231 2.20 -11.45 -0.90
C GLY A 231 2.59 -10.04 -1.33
N ASN A 232 2.25 -9.68 -2.58
CA ASN A 232 2.41 -8.34 -3.17
C ASN A 232 3.86 -7.82 -3.16
N PHE A 233 4.83 -8.72 -3.35
CA PHE A 233 6.22 -8.34 -3.50
C PHE A 233 6.60 -8.38 -4.98
N PHE A 234 7.02 -7.24 -5.53
CA PHE A 234 7.55 -7.15 -6.89
C PHE A 234 9.08 -7.06 -6.81
N TRP A 235 9.76 -7.98 -7.48
CA TRP A 235 11.22 -7.92 -7.65
C TRP A 235 11.54 -7.97 -9.15
N SER A 236 12.57 -7.24 -9.56
CA SER A 236 13.08 -7.25 -10.93
C SER A 236 14.58 -7.52 -10.86
N PRO A 237 15.11 -8.50 -11.62
CA PRO A 237 16.55 -8.73 -11.68
C PRO A 237 17.23 -7.52 -12.31
N ALA A 238 18.22 -6.96 -11.62
CA ALA A 238 19.15 -6.00 -12.21
C ALA A 238 20.40 -6.77 -12.65
N TYR A 239 20.55 -6.99 -13.96
CA TYR A 239 21.77 -7.57 -14.51
C TYR A 239 22.81 -6.47 -14.66
N ASN A 240 23.88 -6.55 -13.89
CA ASN A 240 25.08 -5.79 -14.19
C ASN A 240 25.88 -6.60 -15.21
N ILE A 241 25.86 -6.15 -16.46
CA ILE A 241 26.69 -6.72 -17.52
C ILE A 241 28.08 -6.10 -17.30
N ILE A 242 28.98 -6.85 -16.67
CA ILE A 242 30.41 -6.51 -16.56
C ILE A 242 31.11 -6.98 -17.83
#